data_AF-A0A3E0P187-F1
#
_entry.id   AF-A0A3E0P187-F1
#
_cell.length_a   1.000
_cell.length_b   1.000
_cell.length_c   1.000
_cell.angle_alpha   90.00
_cell.angle_beta   90.00
_cell.angle_gamma   90.00
#
_symmetry.space_group_name_H-M   'P 1'
#
loop_
_entity.id
_entity.type
_entity.pdbx_description
1 polymer ?
#
loop_
_entity_poly.entity_id
_entity_poly.type
_entity_poly.pdbx_seq_one_letter_code
_entity_poly.pdbx_strand_id
1 'polypeptide(L)' 'MNVTVELEEEVDGRWIAEVPELSGAMVHGQTREEAITRVKALALRIVADRLE' A
#
# COMPACT_ATOMS: atom_id res chain seq x y z
N MET A 1 -0.12 10.09 10.50
CA MET A 1 0.79 8.94 10.35
C MET A 1 1.61 9.18 9.11
N ASN A 2 2.94 9.12 9.23
CA ASN A 2 3.85 9.19 8.09
C ASN A 2 4.35 7.77 7.85
N VAL A 3 4.12 7.24 6.65
CA VAL A 3 4.59 5.92 6.22
C VAL A 3 5.35 6.06 4.92
N THR A 4 6.37 5.24 4.73
CA THR A 4 7.04 5.11 3.45
C THR A 4 6.21 4.19 2.55
N VAL A 5 5.98 4.63 1.31
CA VAL A 5 5.31 3.80 0.28
C VAL A 5 6.34 3.47 -0.79
N GLU A 6 6.63 2.19 -0.94
CA GLU A 6 7.43 1.67 -2.05
C GLU A 6 6.51 1.31 -3.21
N LEU A 7 6.97 1.58 -4.43
CA LEU A 7 6.19 1.41 -5.65
C LEU A 7 7.03 0.67 -6.67
N GLU A 8 6.43 -0.34 -7.29
CA GLU A 8 6.99 -1.09 -8.39
C GLU A 8 5.98 -1.17 -9.54
N GLU A 9 6.43 -0.96 -10.77
CA GLU A 9 5.62 -1.17 -11.97
C GLU A 9 5.91 -2.57 -12.52
N GLU A 10 4.87 -3.38 -12.66
CA GLU A 10 4.93 -4.70 -13.25
C GLU A 10 5.09 -4.62 -14.78
N VAL A 11 5.55 -5.72 -15.38
CA VAL A 11 5.77 -5.81 -16.84
C VAL A 11 4.51 -5.60 -17.69
N ASP A 12 3.33 -5.72 -17.10
CA ASP A 12 2.03 -5.52 -17.74
C ASP A 12 1.44 -4.12 -17.47
N GLY A 13 2.20 -3.23 -16.81
CA GLY A 13 1.81 -1.85 -16.50
C GLY A 13 0.97 -1.70 -15.22
N ARG A 14 0.71 -2.79 -14.47
CA ARG A 14 0.12 -2.70 -13.13
C ARG A 14 1.14 -2.18 -12.12
N TRP A 15 0.65 -1.60 -11.04
CA TRP A 15 1.47 -1.05 -9.96
C TRP A 15 1.30 -1.87 -8.70
N ILE A 16 2.40 -2.24 -8.08
CA ILE A 16 2.46 -2.77 -6.72
C ILE A 16 2.82 -1.61 -5.81
N ALA A 17 2.08 -1.45 -4.71
CA ALA A 17 2.41 -0.52 -3.64
C ALA A 17 2.50 -1.26 -2.32
N GLU A 18 3.58 -1.02 -1.58
CA GLU A 18 3.86 -1.63 -0.29
C GLU A 18 4.24 -0.58 0.76
N VAL A 19 3.85 -0.83 2.02
CA VAL A 19 4.41 -0.13 3.18
C VAL A 19 5.28 -1.14 3.94
N PRO A 20 6.62 -1.13 3.74
CA PRO A 20 7.52 -2.18 4.27
C PRO A 20 7.54 -2.24 5.81
N GLU A 21 7.16 -1.13 6.46
CA GLU A 21 7.06 -1.01 7.91
C GLU A 21 5.82 -1.75 8.49
N LEU A 22 4.87 -2.15 7.64
CA LEU A 22 3.60 -2.75 8.02
C LEU A 22 3.39 -4.09 7.29
N SER A 23 3.66 -5.19 7.99
CA SER A 23 3.37 -6.54 7.48
C SER A 23 1.90 -6.66 7.04
N GLY A 24 1.70 -7.06 5.78
CA GLY A 24 0.39 -7.19 5.15
C GLY A 24 -0.12 -5.95 4.43
N ALA A 25 0.61 -4.83 4.45
CA ALA A 25 0.24 -3.60 3.75
C ALA A 25 0.81 -3.57 2.32
N MET A 26 0.29 -4.44 1.45
CA MET A 26 0.66 -4.51 0.03
C MET A 26 -0.59 -4.63 -0.84
N VAL A 27 -0.64 -3.87 -1.94
CA VAL A 27 -1.77 -3.88 -2.88
C VAL A 27 -1.29 -3.76 -4.32
N HIS A 28 -2.14 -4.19 -5.25
CA HIS A 28 -2.01 -3.88 -6.67
C HIS A 28 -2.98 -2.76 -7.06
N GLY A 29 -2.62 -1.95 -8.05
CA GLY A 29 -3.46 -0.93 -8.68
C GLY A 29 -3.19 -0.83 -10.18
N GLN A 30 -4.17 -0.34 -10.94
CA GLN A 30 -4.03 -0.13 -12.38
C GLN A 30 -3.24 1.14 -12.70
N THR A 31 -3.13 2.05 -11.72
CA THR A 31 -2.30 3.26 -11.82
C THR A 31 -1.50 3.45 -10.55
N ARG A 32 -0.41 4.21 -10.65
CA ARG A 32 0.41 4.63 -9.50
C ARG A 32 -0.43 5.28 -8.40
N GLU A 33 -1.34 6.18 -8.76
CA GLU A 33 -2.19 6.92 -7.80
C GLU A 33 -3.21 6.00 -7.11
N GLU A 34 -3.78 5.05 -7.86
CA GLU A 34 -4.68 4.04 -7.30
C GLU A 34 -3.94 3.18 -6.27
N ALA A 35 -2.76 2.66 -6.62
CA ALA A 35 -1.95 1.82 -5.74
C ALA A 35 -1.56 2.56 -4.45
N ILE A 36 -1.10 3.82 -4.54
CA ILE A 36 -0.80 4.66 -3.38
C ILE A 36 -2.03 4.87 -2.48
N THR A 37 -3.18 5.16 -3.08
CA THR A 37 -4.41 5.43 -2.31
C THR A 37 -4.86 4.17 -1.56
N ARG A 38 -4.84 3.03 -2.25
CA ARG A 38 -5.25 1.74 -1.68
C ARG A 38 -4.30 1.27 -0.57
N VAL A 39 -2.99 1.41 -0.75
CA VAL A 39 -2.03 0.97 0.28
C VAL A 39 -2.12 1.83 1.54
N LYS A 40 -2.37 3.14 1.41
CA LYS A 40 -2.58 4.04 2.56
C LYS A 40 -3.84 3.67 3.34
N ALA A 41 -4.94 3.37 2.64
CA ALA A 41 -6.17 2.92 3.29
C ALA A 41 -5.97 1.59 4.04
N LEU A 42 -5.25 0.64 3.42
CA LEU A 42 -4.90 -0.63 4.06
C LEU A 42 -4.00 -0.44 5.28
N ALA A 43 -2.99 0.42 5.19
CA ALA A 43 -2.11 0.75 6.32
C ALA A 43 -2.90 1.32 7.51
N LEU A 44 -3.84 2.24 7.27
CA LEU A 44 -4.72 2.76 8.31
C LEU A 44 -5.58 1.65 8.95
N ARG A 45 -6.09 0.72 8.14
CA ARG A 45 -6.88 -0.41 8.64
C ARG A 45 -6.05 -1.34 9.54
N ILE A 46 -4.85 -1.72 9.10
CA ILE A 46 -3.94 -2.57 9.88
C ILE A 46 -3.58 -1.92 11.22
N VAL A 47 -3.32 -0.61 11.23
CA VAL A 47 -3.01 0.12 12.47
C VAL A 47 -4.24 0.15 13.38
N ALA A 48 -5.44 0.36 12.84
CA ALA A 48 -6.68 0.34 13.63
C ALA A 48 -6.93 -1.03 14.26
N ASP A 49 -6.79 -2.12 13.50
CA ASP A 49 -7.01 -3.49 13.99
C ASP A 49 -5.99 -3.91 15.08
N ARG A 50 -4.85 -3.22 15.21
CA ARG A 50 -3.84 -3.46 16.28
C ARG A 50 -4.12 -2.69 17.59
N LEU A 51 -5.04 -1.73 17.56
CA LEU A 51 -5.39 -0.91 18.72
C LEU A 51 -6.57 -1.51 19.53
N GLU A 52 -7.19 -2.56 19.01
CA GLU A 52 -8.21 -3.39 19.68
C GLU A 52 -7.55 -4.50 20.51
#